data_AF-A0A1G2ZIX0-F1
#
_entry.id   AF-A0A1G2ZIX0-F1
#
_cell.length_a   1.000
_cell.length_b   1.000
_cell.length_c   1.000
_cell.angle_alpha   90.00
_cell.angle_beta   90.00
_cell.angle_gamma   90.00
#
_symmetry.space_group_name_H-M   'P 1'
#
loop_
_entity.id
_entity.type
_entity.pdbx_description
1 polymer ?
#
loop_
_entity_poly.entity_id
_entity_poly.type
_entity_poly.pdbx_seq_one_letter_code
_entity_poly.pdbx_strand_id
1 'polypeptide(L)'
;MACLSLLAAGNTPTRGKYAENVKRGLSFILSCASRSGYINEGGGRGMGGSGMHGHGFATLFLAEVYGMTQETDADRETIKDVLRRAVSLIEKSQSPQGGWYYEPVSGGDEGSVTIAQVSALRSARNAGIKVNAKTIEKAVDYIKHCTHQDGLVQYSYSGGGTSAALTAAGMSVLTYLGLYQDERIEKGLDYLLDVAPFIKGDKKGGVRPGDYGWSSYYFYTSLYGSIAMFQKGGKYWERWYPSMRDELVKIQAADGSWTQYEGSSYGAAFGTGFALLILEIPYRYLPIFQN
;
A
#
# COMPACT_ATOMS: atom_id res chain seq x y z
N MET A 1 -7.32 3.39 -4.17
CA MET A 1 -7.83 2.42 -3.18
C MET A 1 -9.21 1.86 -3.54
N ALA A 2 -10.26 2.67 -3.64
CA ALA A 2 -11.59 2.16 -4.03
C ALA A 2 -11.60 1.37 -5.37
N CYS A 3 -10.85 1.84 -6.38
CA CYS A 3 -10.75 1.10 -7.64
C CYS A 3 -9.89 -0.18 -7.51
N LEU A 4 -8.88 -0.17 -6.63
CA LEU A 4 -8.06 -1.35 -6.33
C LEU A 4 -8.89 -2.45 -5.65
N SER A 5 -9.80 -2.12 -4.73
CA SER A 5 -10.68 -3.12 -4.10
C SER A 5 -11.64 -3.74 -5.13
N LEU A 6 -12.18 -2.94 -6.06
CA LEU A 6 -13.02 -3.48 -7.13
C LEU A 6 -12.25 -4.46 -8.04
N LEU A 7 -10.99 -4.14 -8.37
CA LEU A 7 -10.09 -5.04 -9.09
C LEU A 7 -9.79 -6.32 -8.31
N ALA A 8 -9.55 -6.21 -6.99
CA ALA A 8 -9.30 -7.34 -6.12
C ALA A 8 -10.53 -8.27 -5.95
N ALA A 9 -11.74 -7.74 -6.17
CA ALA A 9 -12.97 -8.53 -6.34
C ALA A 9 -13.18 -9.07 -7.79
N GLY A 10 -12.22 -8.91 -8.69
CA GLY A 10 -12.27 -9.42 -10.07
C GLY A 10 -13.03 -8.53 -11.07
N ASN A 11 -13.25 -7.25 -10.76
CA ASN A 11 -13.87 -6.30 -11.69
C ASN A 11 -12.79 -5.49 -12.41
N THR A 12 -12.68 -5.61 -13.73
CA THR A 12 -11.75 -4.86 -14.57
C THR A 12 -12.49 -3.71 -15.28
N PRO A 13 -11.79 -2.77 -15.96
CA PRO A 13 -12.46 -1.73 -16.76
C PRO A 13 -13.36 -2.28 -17.89
N THR A 14 -13.20 -3.54 -18.27
CA THR A 14 -13.91 -4.18 -19.40
C THR A 14 -14.82 -5.33 -18.97
N ARG A 15 -14.73 -5.80 -17.71
CA ARG A 15 -15.45 -7.00 -17.25
C ARG A 15 -15.87 -6.91 -15.78
N GLY A 16 -17.01 -7.50 -15.44
CA GLY A 16 -17.52 -7.62 -14.08
C GLY A 16 -18.67 -6.65 -13.79
N LYS A 17 -19.35 -6.87 -12.67
CA LYS A 17 -20.52 -6.09 -12.26
C LYS A 17 -20.20 -4.60 -12.10
N TYR A 18 -18.99 -4.28 -11.66
CA TYR A 18 -18.54 -2.91 -11.39
C TYR A 18 -17.59 -2.37 -12.47
N ALA A 19 -17.61 -2.92 -13.69
CA ALA A 19 -16.68 -2.53 -14.75
C ALA A 19 -16.73 -1.03 -15.06
N GLU A 20 -17.93 -0.45 -15.16
CA GLU A 20 -18.10 0.97 -15.44
C GLU A 20 -17.57 1.85 -14.29
N ASN A 21 -17.69 1.41 -13.03
CA ASN A 21 -17.11 2.11 -11.88
C ASN A 21 -15.58 2.13 -11.97
N VAL A 22 -14.96 1.00 -12.31
CA VAL A 22 -13.51 0.89 -12.49
C VAL A 22 -13.05 1.73 -13.67
N LYS A 23 -13.77 1.70 -14.79
CA LYS A 23 -13.48 2.51 -15.98
C LYS A 23 -13.51 4.00 -15.68
N ARG A 24 -14.52 4.50 -14.98
CA ARG A 24 -14.59 5.91 -14.56
C ARG A 24 -13.46 6.30 -13.62
N GLY A 25 -13.09 5.42 -12.69
CA GLY A 25 -11.93 5.62 -11.81
C GLY A 25 -10.61 5.67 -12.58
N LEU A 26 -10.45 4.79 -13.57
CA LEU A 26 -9.31 4.79 -14.48
C LEU A 26 -9.22 6.09 -15.27
N SER A 27 -10.32 6.53 -15.90
CA SER A 27 -10.36 7.79 -16.64
C SER A 27 -10.01 8.99 -15.76
N PHE A 28 -10.49 9.01 -14.51
CA PHE A 28 -10.13 10.06 -13.55
C PHE A 28 -8.63 10.07 -13.25
N ILE A 29 -8.05 8.92 -12.89
CA ILE A 29 -6.61 8.81 -12.57
C ILE A 29 -5.74 9.21 -13.77
N LEU A 30 -6.10 8.77 -14.98
CA LEU A 30 -5.42 9.18 -16.22
C LEU A 30 -5.51 10.69 -16.44
N SER A 31 -6.65 11.33 -16.12
CA SER A 31 -6.82 12.78 -16.24
C SER A 31 -5.98 13.59 -15.23
N CYS A 32 -5.56 12.97 -14.12
CA CYS A 32 -4.68 13.58 -13.12
C CYS A 32 -3.19 13.48 -13.51
N ALA A 33 -2.84 12.72 -14.55
CA ALA A 33 -1.46 12.55 -14.97
C ALA A 33 -0.96 13.75 -15.80
N SER A 34 0.09 14.39 -15.31
CA SER A 34 0.80 15.45 -16.03
C SER A 34 1.77 14.89 -17.08
N ARG A 35 2.34 15.78 -17.90
CA ARG A 35 3.37 15.41 -18.89
C ARG A 35 4.63 14.83 -18.26
N SER A 36 4.97 15.20 -17.03
CA SER A 36 6.14 14.65 -16.31
C SER A 36 5.89 13.22 -15.79
N GLY A 37 4.64 12.74 -15.84
CA GLY A 37 4.24 11.49 -15.21
C GLY A 37 3.71 11.66 -13.80
N TYR A 38 3.79 12.86 -13.21
CA TYR A 38 3.22 13.11 -11.88
C TYR A 38 1.70 13.02 -11.93
N ILE A 39 1.16 12.15 -11.10
CA ILE A 39 -0.28 11.91 -10.94
C ILE A 39 -0.66 12.49 -9.58
N ASN A 40 -1.36 13.61 -9.61
CA ASN A 40 -1.79 14.31 -8.40
C ASN A 40 -3.11 15.02 -8.69
N GLU A 41 -4.10 14.85 -7.81
CA GLU A 41 -5.35 15.60 -7.90
C GLU A 41 -5.09 17.05 -7.49
N GLY A 42 -5.08 17.97 -8.47
CA GLY A 42 -4.70 19.35 -8.16
C GLY A 42 -4.26 20.23 -9.33
N GLY A 43 -4.57 19.86 -10.58
CA GLY A 43 -4.36 20.73 -11.74
C GLY A 43 -5.25 22.00 -11.78
N GLY A 44 -5.99 22.31 -10.71
CA GLY A 44 -6.87 23.46 -10.61
C GLY A 44 -7.19 23.84 -9.16
N ARG A 45 -6.78 25.07 -8.78
CA ARG A 45 -7.25 25.93 -7.67
C ARG A 45 -7.62 25.24 -6.35
N GLY A 46 -6.65 25.16 -5.44
CA GLY A 46 -6.87 25.55 -4.03
C GLY A 46 -7.12 24.47 -2.98
N MET A 47 -7.12 23.18 -3.33
CA MET A 47 -7.07 22.08 -2.36
C MET A 47 -5.79 21.28 -2.65
N GLY A 48 -4.85 21.24 -1.71
CA GLY A 48 -3.57 20.57 -1.88
C GLY A 48 -3.75 19.10 -2.28
N GLY A 49 -2.97 18.65 -3.27
CA GLY A 49 -3.03 17.27 -3.74
C GLY A 49 -2.29 16.30 -2.80
N SER A 50 -2.61 15.02 -2.91
CA SER A 50 -2.06 13.89 -2.15
C SER A 50 -0.55 13.65 -2.31
N GLY A 51 0.11 14.39 -3.20
CA GLY A 51 1.55 14.40 -3.32
C GLY A 51 2.10 13.10 -3.92
N MET A 52 3.36 12.80 -3.61
CA MET A 52 3.98 11.52 -3.95
C MET A 52 3.27 10.33 -3.30
N HIS A 53 2.60 10.51 -2.16
CA HIS A 53 1.87 9.41 -1.52
C HIS A 53 0.72 8.90 -2.41
N GLY A 54 -0.13 9.81 -2.90
CA GLY A 54 -1.18 9.45 -3.84
C GLY A 54 -0.66 9.07 -5.22
N HIS A 55 0.44 9.68 -5.68
CA HIS A 55 1.13 9.25 -6.90
C HIS A 55 1.52 7.77 -6.86
N GLY A 56 2.06 7.29 -5.72
CA GLY A 56 2.40 5.89 -5.52
C GLY A 56 1.18 4.98 -5.66
N PHE A 57 0.08 5.28 -4.94
CA PHE A 57 -1.15 4.48 -5.03
C PHE A 57 -1.82 4.53 -6.41
N ALA A 58 -1.77 5.67 -7.10
CA ALA A 58 -2.29 5.81 -8.45
C ALA A 58 -1.46 4.98 -9.44
N THR A 59 -0.13 5.00 -9.30
CA THR A 59 0.79 4.21 -10.13
C THR A 59 0.59 2.70 -9.88
N LEU A 60 0.44 2.29 -8.62
CA LEU A 60 0.06 0.93 -8.26
C LEU A 60 -1.24 0.51 -8.96
N PHE A 61 -2.30 1.33 -8.87
CA PHE A 61 -3.55 1.04 -9.56
C PHE A 61 -3.38 0.90 -11.08
N LEU A 62 -2.66 1.82 -11.74
CA LEU A 62 -2.42 1.73 -13.17
C LEU A 62 -1.65 0.46 -13.55
N ALA A 63 -0.69 0.04 -12.73
CA ALA A 63 0.05 -1.19 -12.95
C ALA A 63 -0.82 -2.45 -12.79
N GLU A 64 -1.69 -2.51 -11.77
CA GLU A 64 -2.65 -3.61 -11.61
C GLU A 64 -3.64 -3.66 -12.79
N VAL A 65 -4.18 -2.52 -13.22
CA VAL A 65 -5.06 -2.47 -14.40
C VAL A 65 -4.31 -2.94 -15.64
N TYR A 66 -3.11 -2.40 -15.90
CA TYR A 66 -2.32 -2.76 -17.07
C TYR A 66 -2.02 -4.25 -17.12
N GLY A 67 -1.64 -4.86 -15.99
CA GLY A 67 -1.41 -6.30 -15.86
C GLY A 67 -2.65 -7.16 -16.14
N MET A 68 -3.86 -6.58 -16.06
CA MET A 68 -5.12 -7.25 -16.38
C MET A 68 -5.67 -6.94 -17.78
N THR A 69 -5.08 -5.99 -18.52
CA THR A 69 -5.52 -5.64 -19.88
C THR A 69 -5.04 -6.64 -20.94
N GLN A 70 -5.80 -6.78 -22.01
CA GLN A 70 -5.44 -7.53 -23.22
C GLN A 70 -4.92 -6.59 -24.31
N GLU A 71 -4.15 -7.10 -25.27
CA GLU A 71 -3.61 -6.29 -26.39
C GLU A 71 -4.70 -5.59 -27.23
N THR A 72 -5.93 -6.11 -27.21
CA THR A 72 -7.07 -5.54 -27.94
C THR A 72 -7.79 -4.42 -27.18
N ASP A 73 -7.45 -4.18 -25.91
CA ASP A 73 -8.13 -3.18 -25.08
C ASP A 73 -7.71 -1.77 -25.50
N ALA A 74 -8.70 -0.93 -25.85
CA ALA A 74 -8.46 0.40 -26.42
C ALA A 74 -7.62 1.33 -25.53
N ASP A 75 -7.73 1.20 -24.20
CA ASP A 75 -7.01 2.05 -23.25
C ASP A 75 -5.58 1.56 -22.94
N ARG A 76 -5.20 0.35 -23.37
CA ARG A 76 -3.95 -0.31 -22.96
C ARG A 76 -2.70 0.53 -23.21
N GLU A 77 -2.53 1.07 -24.42
CA GLU A 77 -1.35 1.86 -24.75
C GLU A 77 -1.31 3.20 -24.00
N THR A 78 -2.47 3.84 -23.77
CA THR A 78 -2.57 5.04 -22.93
C THR A 78 -2.15 4.74 -21.50
N ILE A 79 -2.64 3.64 -20.92
CA ILE A 79 -2.29 3.22 -19.56
C ILE A 79 -0.79 2.95 -19.46
N LYS A 80 -0.23 2.20 -20.41
CA LYS A 80 1.19 1.86 -20.48
C LYS A 80 2.09 3.10 -20.55
N ASP A 81 1.73 4.06 -21.41
CA ASP A 81 2.47 5.30 -21.59
C ASP A 81 2.47 6.15 -20.30
N VAL A 82 1.30 6.34 -19.68
CA VAL A 82 1.18 7.05 -18.39
C VAL A 82 1.96 6.32 -17.29
N LEU A 83 1.82 4.99 -17.20
CA LEU A 83 2.48 4.16 -16.20
C LEU A 83 4.01 4.23 -16.32
N ARG A 84 4.56 4.20 -17.55
CA ARG A 84 6.01 4.35 -17.76
C ARG A 84 6.54 5.71 -17.30
N ARG A 85 5.79 6.78 -17.56
CA ARG A 85 6.18 8.11 -17.08
C ARG A 85 6.08 8.22 -15.56
N ALA A 86 5.03 7.67 -14.97
CA ALA A 86 4.85 7.63 -13.52
C ALA A 86 6.01 6.89 -12.83
N VAL A 87 6.34 5.67 -13.31
CA VAL A 87 7.53 4.92 -12.84
C VAL A 87 8.80 5.75 -12.98
N SER A 88 9.02 6.41 -14.12
CA SER A 88 10.20 7.26 -14.31
C SER A 88 10.25 8.44 -13.33
N LEU A 89 9.11 9.02 -12.96
CA LEU A 89 9.06 10.06 -11.94
C LEU A 89 9.46 9.51 -10.58
N ILE A 90 8.88 8.38 -10.16
CA ILE A 90 9.23 7.72 -8.89
C ILE A 90 10.75 7.50 -8.81
N GLU A 91 11.35 6.92 -9.85
CA GLU A 91 12.81 6.66 -9.87
C GLU A 91 13.65 7.93 -9.75
N LYS A 92 13.22 9.04 -10.37
CA LYS A 92 13.92 10.34 -10.32
C LYS A 92 13.73 11.06 -8.99
N SER A 93 12.66 10.75 -8.27
CA SER A 93 12.31 11.38 -7.00
C SER A 93 12.88 10.67 -5.76
N GLN A 94 13.64 9.58 -5.95
CA GLN A 94 14.27 8.87 -4.83
C GLN A 94 15.35 9.73 -4.18
N SER A 95 15.31 9.84 -2.85
CA SER A 95 16.32 10.55 -2.08
C SER A 95 17.68 9.85 -2.15
N PRO A 96 18.79 10.54 -1.82
CA PRO A 96 20.10 9.91 -1.72
C PRO A 96 20.13 8.71 -0.76
N GLN A 97 19.30 8.74 0.29
CA GLN A 97 19.15 7.69 1.30
C GLN A 97 18.35 6.48 0.80
N GLY A 98 17.62 6.61 -0.31
CA GLY A 98 16.83 5.52 -0.91
C GLY A 98 15.33 5.57 -0.61
N GLY A 99 14.87 6.54 0.19
CA GLY A 99 13.46 6.77 0.49
C GLY A 99 12.83 7.85 -0.42
N TRP A 100 11.58 8.21 -0.11
CA TRP A 100 10.82 9.26 -0.79
C TRP A 100 10.07 10.13 0.22
N TYR A 101 9.78 11.37 -0.17
CA TYR A 101 8.97 12.30 0.59
C TYR A 101 7.80 12.83 -0.23
N TYR A 102 6.98 13.71 0.36
CA TYR A 102 5.70 14.14 -0.20
C TYR A 102 5.76 14.86 -1.55
N GLU A 103 6.91 15.43 -1.95
CA GLU A 103 7.07 16.13 -3.23
C GLU A 103 8.14 15.47 -4.12
N PRO A 104 7.97 15.47 -5.46
CA PRO A 104 8.90 14.84 -6.39
C PRO A 104 10.34 15.34 -6.29
N VAL A 105 10.53 16.61 -5.95
CA VAL A 105 11.84 17.20 -5.66
C VAL A 105 11.86 17.54 -4.18
N SER A 106 12.37 16.61 -3.40
CA SER A 106 12.52 16.76 -1.96
C SER A 106 13.90 16.25 -1.54
N GLY A 107 14.47 16.85 -0.49
CA GLY A 107 15.73 16.40 0.11
C GLY A 107 15.53 15.45 1.29
N GLY A 108 14.29 15.02 1.55
CA GLY A 108 13.91 14.21 2.70
C GLY A 108 13.37 12.85 2.29
N ASP A 109 12.97 12.09 3.30
CA ASP A 109 12.37 10.77 3.16
C ASP A 109 11.47 10.46 4.37
N GLU A 110 10.44 9.65 4.15
CA GLU A 110 9.66 9.06 5.23
C GLU A 110 9.06 7.70 4.82
N GLY A 111 8.72 6.90 5.83
CA GLY A 111 8.34 5.50 5.65
C GLY A 111 7.10 5.29 4.78
N SER A 112 6.00 6.01 5.00
CA SER A 112 4.71 5.67 4.37
C SER A 112 4.69 5.93 2.85
N VAL A 113 5.22 7.08 2.40
CA VAL A 113 5.43 7.44 0.99
C VAL A 113 6.41 6.47 0.35
N THR A 114 7.49 6.12 1.05
CA THR A 114 8.48 5.14 0.55
C THR A 114 7.81 3.79 0.26
N ILE A 115 6.98 3.28 1.17
CA ILE A 115 6.27 2.01 0.97
C ILE A 115 5.29 2.08 -0.21
N ALA A 116 4.58 3.21 -0.36
CA ALA A 116 3.69 3.42 -1.52
C ALA A 116 4.47 3.39 -2.85
N GLN A 117 5.64 4.03 -2.91
CA GLN A 117 6.49 4.03 -4.12
C GLN A 117 7.02 2.64 -4.43
N VAL A 118 7.54 1.91 -3.44
CA VAL A 118 8.08 0.57 -3.63
C VAL A 118 7.00 -0.41 -4.11
N SER A 119 5.79 -0.31 -3.54
CA SER A 119 4.65 -1.12 -3.96
C SER A 119 4.27 -0.85 -5.42
N ALA A 120 4.28 0.42 -5.84
CA ALA A 120 4.00 0.82 -7.21
C ALA A 120 5.06 0.32 -8.20
N LEU A 121 6.35 0.51 -7.89
CA LEU A 121 7.45 0.04 -8.73
C LEU A 121 7.41 -1.48 -8.89
N ARG A 122 7.11 -2.21 -7.81
CA ARG A 122 6.96 -3.66 -7.90
C ARG A 122 5.79 -4.07 -8.79
N SER A 123 4.61 -3.51 -8.57
CA SER A 123 3.44 -3.83 -9.40
C SER A 123 3.73 -3.52 -10.88
N ALA A 124 4.39 -2.39 -11.17
CA ALA A 124 4.82 -2.06 -12.52
C ALA A 124 5.77 -3.13 -13.11
N ARG A 125 6.75 -3.60 -12.34
CA ARG A 125 7.65 -4.70 -12.75
C ARG A 125 6.88 -5.99 -13.02
N ASN A 126 5.92 -6.36 -12.16
CA ASN A 126 5.07 -7.54 -12.35
C ASN A 126 4.23 -7.44 -13.63
N ALA A 127 3.78 -6.23 -13.98
CA ALA A 127 3.05 -5.97 -15.22
C ALA A 127 3.96 -5.83 -16.45
N GLY A 128 5.27 -6.10 -16.33
CA GLY A 128 6.23 -6.05 -17.44
C GLY A 128 6.77 -4.66 -17.79
N ILE A 129 6.53 -3.66 -16.95
CA ILE A 129 7.16 -2.34 -17.08
C ILE A 129 8.58 -2.39 -16.52
N LYS A 130 9.54 -1.86 -17.28
CA LYS A 130 10.94 -1.79 -16.84
C LYS A 130 11.07 -0.88 -15.62
N VAL A 131 11.71 -1.40 -14.58
CA VAL A 131 12.07 -0.70 -13.35
C VAL A 131 13.57 -0.86 -13.10
N ASN A 132 14.22 0.20 -12.65
CA ASN A 132 15.63 0.22 -12.32
C ASN A 132 15.91 -0.58 -11.04
N ALA A 133 16.68 -1.66 -11.17
CA ALA A 133 17.05 -2.52 -10.04
C ALA A 133 17.75 -1.75 -8.92
N LYS A 134 18.60 -0.77 -9.24
CA LYS A 134 19.30 0.06 -8.25
C LYS A 134 18.35 0.89 -7.39
N THR A 135 17.22 1.31 -7.94
CA THR A 135 16.19 2.03 -7.19
C THR A 135 15.56 1.12 -6.12
N ILE A 136 15.28 -0.14 -6.48
CA ILE A 136 14.74 -1.14 -5.54
C ILE A 136 15.77 -1.51 -4.48
N GLU A 137 17.03 -1.75 -4.87
CA GLU A 137 18.13 -2.06 -3.95
C GLU A 137 18.28 -0.97 -2.87
N LYS A 138 18.34 0.30 -3.28
CA LYS A 138 18.40 1.44 -2.34
C LYS A 138 17.19 1.52 -1.42
N ALA A 139 15.99 1.23 -1.93
CA ALA A 139 14.79 1.25 -1.11
C ALA A 139 14.79 0.12 -0.07
N VAL A 140 15.32 -1.05 -0.43
CA VAL A 140 15.53 -2.16 0.52
C VAL A 140 16.53 -1.77 1.60
N ASP A 141 17.66 -1.19 1.21
CA ASP A 141 18.69 -0.75 2.16
C ASP A 141 18.16 0.32 3.10
N TYR A 142 17.37 1.27 2.57
CA TYR A 142 16.64 2.26 3.35
C TYR A 142 15.74 1.62 4.42
N ILE A 143 14.85 0.70 4.03
CA ILE A 143 13.91 0.07 4.97
C ILE A 143 14.68 -0.76 6.01
N LYS A 144 15.74 -1.48 5.58
CA LYS A 144 16.62 -2.22 6.49
C LYS A 144 17.33 -1.30 7.48
N HIS A 145 17.78 -0.13 7.05
CA HIS A 145 18.38 0.87 7.93
C HIS A 145 17.36 1.36 8.96
N CYS A 146 16.13 1.64 8.52
CA CYS A 146 15.05 2.07 9.40
C CYS A 146 14.51 0.94 10.31
N THR A 147 14.90 -0.31 10.12
CA THR A 147 14.44 -1.46 10.92
C THR A 147 15.42 -1.76 12.05
N HIS A 148 14.95 -1.56 13.29
CA HIS A 148 15.70 -1.79 14.52
C HIS A 148 15.94 -3.29 14.77
N GLN A 149 16.82 -3.60 15.71
CA GLN A 149 17.16 -4.99 16.08
C GLN A 149 15.99 -5.77 16.69
N ASP A 150 14.98 -5.07 17.22
CA ASP A 150 13.73 -5.63 17.72
C ASP A 150 12.64 -5.74 16.63
N GLY A 151 12.97 -5.44 15.37
CA GLY A 151 12.08 -5.53 14.22
C GLY A 151 11.17 -4.31 14.01
N LEU A 152 11.22 -3.31 14.90
CA LEU A 152 10.42 -2.10 14.75
C LEU A 152 11.00 -1.16 13.70
N VAL A 153 10.12 -0.52 12.95
CA VAL A 153 10.51 0.38 11.85
C VAL A 153 10.32 1.83 12.27
N GLN A 154 11.38 2.62 12.17
CA GLN A 154 11.39 4.06 12.47
C GLN A 154 10.89 4.89 11.29
N TYR A 155 10.51 6.14 11.57
CA TYR A 155 9.84 7.03 10.61
C TYR A 155 10.67 7.37 9.36
N SER A 156 11.94 7.74 9.51
CA SER A 156 12.81 8.16 8.41
C SER A 156 14.25 7.70 8.59
N TYR A 157 15.11 7.92 7.60
CA TYR A 157 16.55 7.62 7.70
C TYR A 157 17.22 8.40 8.85
N SER A 158 16.79 9.65 9.07
CA SER A 158 17.32 10.52 10.13
C SER A 158 16.82 10.18 11.54
N GLY A 159 15.93 9.19 11.69
CA GLY A 159 15.37 8.75 12.96
C GLY A 159 13.87 9.02 13.09
N GLY A 160 13.42 9.28 14.31
CA GLY A 160 12.00 9.44 14.65
C GLY A 160 11.41 8.22 15.36
N GLY A 161 10.16 8.33 15.77
CA GLY A 161 9.46 7.25 16.48
C GLY A 161 9.24 6.02 15.60
N THR A 162 9.14 4.85 16.24
CA THR A 162 8.61 3.64 15.62
C THR A 162 7.10 3.56 15.82
N SER A 163 6.41 2.81 14.98
CA SER A 163 4.98 2.53 15.16
C SER A 163 4.60 1.18 14.57
N ALA A 164 3.46 0.65 15.00
CA ALA A 164 2.88 -0.54 14.37
C ALA A 164 2.56 -0.32 12.87
N ALA A 165 2.14 0.88 12.48
CA ALA A 165 1.85 1.22 11.08
C ALA A 165 3.11 1.14 10.20
N LEU A 166 4.20 1.77 10.64
CA LEU A 166 5.48 1.74 9.92
C LEU A 166 6.06 0.33 9.90
N THR A 167 5.94 -0.40 11.01
CA THR A 167 6.40 -1.79 11.12
C THR A 167 5.63 -2.69 10.16
N ALA A 168 4.30 -2.62 10.14
CA ALA A 168 3.46 -3.36 9.19
C ALA A 168 3.84 -3.06 7.73
N ALA A 169 3.99 -1.77 7.40
CA ALA A 169 4.35 -1.33 6.06
C ALA A 169 5.75 -1.82 5.64
N GLY A 170 6.76 -1.64 6.49
CA GLY A 170 8.12 -2.13 6.26
C GLY A 170 8.19 -3.65 6.13
N MET A 171 7.54 -4.39 7.04
CA MET A 171 7.49 -5.85 6.99
C MET A 171 6.79 -6.34 5.72
N SER A 172 5.75 -5.65 5.25
CA SER A 172 5.09 -5.99 3.99
C SER A 172 6.07 -5.93 2.83
N VAL A 173 6.90 -4.90 2.72
CA VAL A 173 7.88 -4.78 1.63
C VAL A 173 9.01 -5.81 1.77
N LEU A 174 9.56 -5.98 2.97
CA LEU A 174 10.69 -6.91 3.20
C LEU A 174 10.29 -8.37 2.97
N THR A 175 9.14 -8.80 3.48
CA THR A 175 8.61 -10.16 3.23
C THR A 175 8.30 -10.35 1.76
N TYR A 176 7.63 -9.37 1.16
CA TYR A 176 7.22 -9.44 -0.23
C TYR A 176 8.43 -9.56 -1.14
N LEU A 177 9.52 -8.81 -0.92
CA LEU A 177 10.77 -8.88 -1.70
C LEU A 177 11.60 -10.15 -1.43
N GLY A 178 11.10 -11.09 -0.63
CA GLY A 178 11.71 -12.40 -0.41
C GLY A 178 12.92 -12.39 0.54
N LEU A 179 13.08 -11.33 1.34
CA LEU A 179 14.24 -11.14 2.21
C LEU A 179 14.15 -11.92 3.52
N TYR A 180 13.68 -13.17 3.48
CA TYR A 180 13.32 -13.97 4.66
C TYR A 180 14.48 -14.32 5.62
N GLN A 181 15.72 -14.06 5.24
CA GLN A 181 16.92 -14.40 6.03
C GLN A 181 17.25 -13.38 7.13
N ASP A 182 16.51 -12.26 7.20
CA ASP A 182 16.71 -11.23 8.21
C ASP A 182 15.83 -11.49 9.44
N GLU A 183 16.44 -11.83 10.58
CA GLU A 183 15.73 -12.12 11.83
C GLU A 183 14.84 -10.97 12.31
N ARG A 184 15.14 -9.73 11.90
CA ARG A 184 14.32 -8.55 12.24
C ARG A 184 12.93 -8.65 11.64
N ILE A 185 12.77 -9.40 10.55
CA ILE A 185 11.46 -9.61 9.93
C ILE A 185 10.57 -10.44 10.85
N GLU A 186 11.07 -11.56 11.37
CA GLU A 186 10.27 -12.41 12.27
C GLU A 186 9.92 -11.67 13.56
N LYS A 187 10.86 -10.90 14.12
CA LYS A 187 10.60 -10.04 15.28
C LYS A 187 9.53 -8.99 15.01
N GLY A 188 9.56 -8.35 13.83
CA GLY A 188 8.55 -7.38 13.42
C GLY A 188 7.17 -8.01 13.23
N LEU A 189 7.10 -9.23 12.65
CA LEU A 189 5.85 -9.98 12.51
C LEU A 189 5.31 -10.46 13.88
N ASP A 190 6.17 -10.98 14.75
CA ASP A 190 5.79 -11.40 16.09
C ASP A 190 5.27 -10.20 16.90
N TYR A 191 5.93 -9.04 16.80
CA TYR A 191 5.43 -7.79 17.38
C TYR A 191 4.03 -7.44 16.88
N LEU A 192 3.78 -7.49 15.56
CA LEU A 192 2.47 -7.18 14.99
C LEU A 192 1.37 -8.13 15.49
N LEU A 193 1.66 -9.44 15.62
CA LEU A 193 0.73 -10.39 16.22
C LEU A 193 0.45 -10.07 17.70
N ASP A 194 1.48 -9.62 18.42
CA ASP A 194 1.38 -9.28 19.83
C ASP A 194 0.63 -7.97 20.07
N VAL A 195 0.63 -7.01 19.15
CA VAL A 195 -0.07 -5.72 19.39
C VAL A 195 -1.41 -5.61 18.66
N ALA A 196 -1.74 -6.55 17.77
CA ALA A 196 -3.00 -6.54 17.02
C ALA A 196 -4.25 -6.57 17.94
N PRO A 197 -5.10 -5.53 17.92
CA PRO A 197 -6.24 -5.41 18.84
C PRO A 197 -7.29 -6.51 18.62
N PHE A 198 -7.47 -6.95 17.37
CA PHE A 198 -8.40 -8.02 16.99
C PHE A 198 -7.93 -9.42 17.38
N ILE A 199 -6.65 -9.59 17.77
CA ILE A 199 -6.12 -10.86 18.33
C ILE A 199 -6.18 -10.83 19.86
N LYS A 200 -5.86 -9.71 20.49
CA LYS A 200 -5.84 -9.60 21.95
C LYS A 200 -7.21 -9.35 22.59
N GLY A 201 -8.20 -8.91 21.80
CA GLY A 201 -9.51 -8.49 22.32
C GLY A 201 -9.46 -7.17 23.10
N ASP A 202 -8.31 -6.49 23.12
CA ASP A 202 -8.16 -5.15 23.69
C ASP A 202 -8.25 -4.13 22.56
N LYS A 203 -9.37 -3.39 22.51
CA LYS A 203 -9.62 -2.34 21.52
C LYS A 203 -8.54 -1.25 21.51
N LYS A 204 -7.72 -1.14 22.56
CA LYS A 204 -6.64 -0.15 22.64
C LYS A 204 -5.31 -0.61 22.04
N GLY A 205 -5.13 -1.89 21.69
CA GLY A 205 -3.94 -2.43 21.01
C GLY A 205 -2.63 -1.97 21.67
N GLY A 206 -2.12 -2.75 22.63
CA GLY A 206 -0.93 -2.48 23.46
C GLY A 206 -0.03 -1.33 23.02
N VAL A 207 -0.33 -0.12 23.49
CA VAL A 207 0.46 1.09 23.19
C VAL A 207 1.72 1.05 24.05
N ARG A 208 2.91 0.95 23.42
CA ARG A 208 4.16 1.36 24.09
C ARG A 208 4.05 2.87 24.36
N PRO A 209 4.52 3.39 25.51
CA PRO A 209 4.50 4.83 25.78
C PRO A 209 5.17 5.62 24.64
N GLY A 210 4.42 6.53 24.00
CA GLY A 210 4.89 7.36 22.89
C GLY A 210 4.49 6.89 21.47
N ASP A 211 3.81 5.75 21.32
CA ASP A 211 3.26 5.31 20.02
C ASP A 211 1.88 5.95 19.79
N TYR A 212 1.59 6.36 18.54
CA TYR A 212 0.26 6.83 18.12
C TYR A 212 -0.79 5.71 18.14
N GLY A 213 -0.38 4.48 18.44
CA GLY A 213 -1.25 3.34 18.66
C GLY A 213 -1.86 2.82 17.35
N TRP A 214 -2.41 1.61 17.41
CA TRP A 214 -3.01 0.97 16.25
C TRP A 214 -4.23 1.73 15.72
N SER A 215 -4.93 2.49 16.58
CA SER A 215 -6.20 3.14 16.27
C SER A 215 -6.08 4.27 15.24
N SER A 216 -5.02 5.06 15.27
CA SER A 216 -4.89 6.23 14.37
C SER A 216 -4.61 5.86 12.91
N TYR A 217 -4.19 4.62 12.66
CA TYR A 217 -3.90 4.10 11.31
C TYR A 217 -4.52 2.72 11.08
N TYR A 218 -5.63 2.40 11.75
CA TYR A 218 -6.17 1.04 11.86
C TYR A 218 -6.22 0.29 10.53
N PHE A 219 -6.88 0.85 9.51
CA PHE A 219 -7.05 0.20 8.22
C PHE A 219 -5.74 0.08 7.44
N TYR A 220 -4.88 1.09 7.52
CA TYR A 220 -3.56 1.08 6.87
C TYR A 220 -2.67 -0.01 7.49
N THR A 221 -2.51 0.02 8.81
CA THR A 221 -1.73 -0.98 9.56
C THR A 221 -2.27 -2.39 9.31
N SER A 222 -3.59 -2.56 9.32
CA SER A 222 -4.23 -3.85 9.10
C SER A 222 -4.02 -4.37 7.68
N LEU A 223 -4.07 -3.51 6.65
CA LEU A 223 -3.80 -3.92 5.27
C LEU A 223 -2.36 -4.39 5.10
N TYR A 224 -1.38 -3.55 5.46
CA TYR A 224 0.02 -3.91 5.28
C TYR A 224 0.45 -5.08 6.18
N GLY A 225 -0.09 -5.16 7.39
CA GLY A 225 0.07 -6.32 8.26
C GLY A 225 -0.49 -7.59 7.60
N SER A 226 -1.70 -7.52 7.03
CA SER A 226 -2.29 -8.65 6.30
C SER A 226 -1.44 -9.09 5.11
N ILE A 227 -0.88 -8.15 4.34
CA ILE A 227 0.04 -8.44 3.24
C ILE A 227 1.29 -9.16 3.78
N ALA A 228 1.94 -8.63 4.82
CA ALA A 228 3.15 -9.22 5.40
C ALA A 228 2.91 -10.65 5.93
N MET A 229 1.80 -10.84 6.66
CA MET A 229 1.42 -12.13 7.23
C MET A 229 1.06 -13.14 6.14
N PHE A 230 0.35 -12.70 5.10
CA PHE A 230 -0.01 -13.53 3.95
C PHE A 230 1.23 -14.03 3.20
N GLN A 231 2.20 -13.14 2.97
CA GLN A 231 3.43 -13.46 2.26
C GLN A 231 4.34 -14.39 3.08
N LYS A 232 4.41 -14.19 4.39
CA LYS A 232 5.12 -15.12 5.29
C LYS A 232 4.42 -16.49 5.35
N GLY A 233 3.09 -16.51 5.33
CA GLY A 233 2.30 -17.74 5.40
C GLY A 233 2.40 -18.48 6.74
N GLY A 234 2.00 -19.76 6.74
CA GLY A 234 2.04 -20.65 7.90
C GLY A 234 1.34 -20.06 9.13
N LYS A 235 1.95 -20.25 10.32
CA LYS A 235 1.41 -19.82 11.61
C LYS A 235 1.01 -18.33 11.66
N TYR A 236 1.71 -17.48 10.90
CA TYR A 236 1.45 -16.04 10.84
C TYR A 236 0.11 -15.76 10.17
N TRP A 237 -0.10 -16.31 8.98
CA TRP A 237 -1.34 -16.13 8.24
C TRP A 237 -2.53 -16.82 8.92
N GLU A 238 -2.32 -18.05 9.41
CA GLU A 238 -3.35 -18.86 10.08
C GLU A 238 -3.90 -18.19 11.34
N ARG A 239 -3.05 -17.47 12.08
CA ARG A 239 -3.46 -16.71 13.26
C ARG A 239 -4.06 -15.34 12.90
N TRP A 240 -3.48 -14.66 11.90
CA TRP A 240 -3.86 -13.29 11.56
C TRP A 240 -5.20 -13.21 10.84
N TYR A 241 -5.37 -13.95 9.73
CA TYR A 241 -6.47 -13.70 8.81
C TYR A 241 -7.85 -14.02 9.39
N PRO A 242 -8.09 -15.15 10.08
CA PRO A 242 -9.39 -15.42 10.69
C PRO A 242 -9.78 -14.33 11.69
N SER A 243 -8.84 -13.91 12.55
CA SER A 243 -9.06 -12.85 13.54
C SER A 243 -9.39 -11.51 12.90
N MET A 244 -8.64 -11.11 11.86
CA MET A 244 -8.87 -9.87 11.13
C MET A 244 -10.20 -9.90 10.35
N ARG A 245 -10.51 -11.00 9.68
CA ARG A 245 -11.77 -11.21 8.95
C ARG A 245 -12.96 -11.09 9.90
N ASP A 246 -12.92 -11.81 11.02
CA ASP A 246 -14.04 -11.85 11.97
C ASP A 246 -14.26 -10.48 12.62
N GLU A 247 -13.19 -9.74 12.93
CA GLU A 247 -13.31 -8.35 13.36
C GLU A 247 -13.95 -7.49 12.27
N LEU A 248 -13.47 -7.52 11.01
CA LEU A 248 -14.05 -6.72 9.93
C LEU A 248 -15.53 -7.01 9.71
N VAL A 249 -15.95 -8.28 9.75
CA VAL A 249 -17.37 -8.65 9.63
C VAL A 249 -18.18 -8.08 10.79
N LYS A 250 -17.64 -8.14 12.01
CA LYS A 250 -18.29 -7.60 13.22
C LYS A 250 -18.39 -6.07 13.20
N ILE A 251 -17.39 -5.37 12.64
CA ILE A 251 -17.34 -3.91 12.55
C ILE A 251 -17.80 -3.37 11.19
N GLN A 252 -18.53 -4.15 10.39
CA GLN A 252 -19.15 -3.63 9.19
C GLN A 252 -20.39 -2.81 9.56
N ALA A 253 -20.53 -1.61 8.99
CA ALA A 253 -21.74 -0.80 9.17
C ALA A 253 -22.91 -1.38 8.35
N ALA A 254 -24.14 -0.96 8.68
CA ALA A 254 -25.35 -1.47 8.01
C ALA A 254 -25.42 -1.16 6.50
N ASP A 255 -24.74 -0.11 6.04
CA ASP A 255 -24.60 0.25 4.63
C ASP A 255 -23.44 -0.48 3.92
N GLY A 256 -22.76 -1.37 4.64
CA GLY A 256 -21.61 -2.13 4.17
C GLY A 256 -20.26 -1.41 4.31
N SER A 257 -20.22 -0.19 4.83
CA SER A 257 -18.99 0.61 4.96
C SER A 257 -18.20 0.30 6.25
N TRP A 258 -16.95 0.75 6.28
CA TRP A 258 -16.09 0.71 7.46
C TRP A 258 -15.61 2.11 7.85
N THR A 259 -16.17 2.66 8.94
CA THR A 259 -15.98 4.06 9.36
C THR A 259 -15.58 4.23 10.83
N GLN A 260 -15.44 3.14 11.59
CA GLN A 260 -15.49 3.16 13.06
C GLN A 260 -14.20 3.58 13.77
N TYR A 261 -13.05 3.54 13.09
CA TYR A 261 -11.73 3.84 13.66
C TYR A 261 -11.20 5.18 13.14
N GLU A 262 -10.34 5.84 13.92
CA GLU A 262 -9.67 7.08 13.51
C GLU A 262 -8.88 6.85 12.21
N GLY A 263 -9.04 7.77 11.26
CA GLY A 263 -8.91 7.53 9.81
C GLY A 263 -10.24 7.74 9.07
N SER A 264 -11.36 7.82 9.80
CA SER A 264 -12.66 8.29 9.32
C SER A 264 -12.67 9.77 8.90
N SER A 265 -11.66 10.56 9.28
CA SER A 265 -11.40 11.90 8.71
C SER A 265 -11.05 11.86 7.22
N TYR A 266 -10.58 10.73 6.69
CA TYR A 266 -10.32 10.52 5.25
C TYR A 266 -11.57 10.05 4.47
N GLY A 267 -12.70 9.86 5.15
CA GLY A 267 -13.98 9.47 4.56
C GLY A 267 -14.19 7.96 4.42
N ALA A 268 -15.46 7.56 4.24
CA ALA A 268 -15.87 6.16 4.20
C ALA A 268 -15.22 5.34 3.08
N ALA A 269 -14.85 5.99 1.96
CA ALA A 269 -14.18 5.33 0.84
C ALA A 269 -12.78 4.81 1.21
N PHE A 270 -12.09 5.48 2.15
CA PHE A 270 -10.79 5.06 2.64
C PHE A 270 -10.91 3.75 3.43
N GLY A 271 -11.66 3.77 4.55
CA GLY A 271 -11.81 2.58 5.41
C GLY A 271 -12.40 1.38 4.66
N THR A 272 -13.44 1.63 3.85
CA THR A 272 -14.09 0.57 3.06
C THR A 272 -13.15 -0.04 2.02
N GLY A 273 -12.38 0.76 1.28
CA GLY A 273 -11.46 0.24 0.28
C GLY A 273 -10.35 -0.63 0.88
N PHE A 274 -9.81 -0.23 2.03
CA PHE A 274 -8.79 -1.02 2.73
C PHE A 274 -9.37 -2.30 3.35
N ALA A 275 -10.55 -2.22 3.97
CA ALA A 275 -11.23 -3.39 4.54
C ALA A 275 -11.54 -4.45 3.47
N LEU A 276 -12.05 -4.03 2.31
CA LEU A 276 -12.30 -4.92 1.18
C LEU A 276 -11.01 -5.57 0.69
N LEU A 277 -9.94 -4.78 0.48
CA LEU A 277 -8.65 -5.33 0.07
C LEU A 277 -8.13 -6.38 1.04
N ILE A 278 -8.26 -6.18 2.35
CA ILE A 278 -7.88 -7.18 3.37
C ILE A 278 -8.68 -8.47 3.18
N LEU A 279 -10.01 -8.36 3.06
CA LEU A 279 -10.89 -9.52 2.91
C LEU A 279 -10.63 -10.30 1.62
N GLU A 280 -10.19 -9.61 0.57
CA GLU A 280 -9.98 -10.14 -0.78
C GLU A 280 -8.57 -10.73 -1.01
N ILE A 281 -7.61 -10.55 -0.10
CA ILE A 281 -6.26 -11.13 -0.20
C ILE A 281 -6.28 -12.63 -0.57
N PRO A 282 -7.11 -13.51 0.05
CA PRO A 282 -7.15 -14.93 -0.31
C PRO A 282 -7.58 -15.21 -1.75
N TYR A 283 -8.29 -14.31 -2.42
CA TYR A 283 -8.71 -14.51 -3.81
C TYR A 283 -7.55 -14.42 -4.79
N ARG A 284 -6.47 -13.69 -4.44
CA ARG A 284 -5.26 -13.53 -5.27
C ARG A 284 -5.53 -13.02 -6.68
N TYR A 285 -6.60 -12.24 -6.87
CA TYR A 285 -6.95 -11.71 -8.18
C TYR A 285 -6.04 -10.57 -8.62
N LEU A 286 -5.54 -9.76 -7.69
CA LEU A 286 -4.53 -8.75 -8.01
C LEU A 286 -3.18 -9.42 -8.31
N PRO A 287 -2.50 -9.06 -9.43
CA PRO A 287 -1.11 -9.40 -9.68
C PRO A 287 -0.17 -9.17 -8.49
N ILE A 288 -0.39 -8.14 -7.67
CA ILE A 288 0.43 -7.93 -6.45
C ILE A 288 0.23 -9.02 -5.37
N PHE A 289 -0.77 -9.88 -5.47
CA PHE A 289 -0.94 -11.01 -4.54
C PHE A 289 -0.55 -12.37 -5.16
N GLN A 290 -0.03 -12.35 -6.38
CA GLN A 290 0.45 -13.52 -7.10
C GLN A 290 1.99 -13.60 -6.95
N ASN A 291 2.50 -14.83 -6.72
CA ASN A 291 3.93 -15.11 -6.52
C ASN A 291 4.62 -15.37 -7.85
#